data_AF-A0A2J0N4R6-F1
#
_entry.id   AF-A0A2J0N4R6-F1
#
_cell.length_a   1.000
_cell.length_b   1.000
_cell.length_c   1.000
_cell.angle_alpha   90.00
_cell.angle_beta   90.00
_cell.angle_gamma   90.00
#
_symmetry.space_group_name_H-M   'P 1'
#
loop_
_entity.id
_entity.type
_entity.pdbx_description
1 polymer ?
#
loop_
_entity_poly.entity_id
_entity_poly.type
_entity_poly.pdbx_seq_one_letter_code
_entity_poly.pdbx_strand_id
1 'polypeptide(L)'
;IIVGIIGTLALPMLVKTMEKAKLGEAASNLNLIRTGEKIYFLEYGTFVMPHTELNIEDPNEQANRYFQYSVDPVTGEDFRANATRREGRYVGKAVHIDKSGAITADDGYFTP
;
A
#
# COMPACT_ATOMS: atom_id res chain seq x y z
N ILE A 1 -31.89 26.67 4.48
CA ILE A 1 -31.62 26.29 3.06
C ILE A 1 -30.11 26.22 2.77
N ILE A 2 -29.27 27.10 3.30
CA ILE A 2 -27.80 27.05 3.10
C ILE A 2 -27.14 25.79 3.69
N VAL A 3 -27.57 25.38 4.89
CA VAL A 3 -27.02 24.18 5.58
C VAL A 3 -27.22 22.89 4.77
N GLY A 4 -28.36 22.76 4.06
CA GLY A 4 -28.63 21.59 3.22
C GLY A 4 -27.72 21.51 1.99
N ILE A 5 -27.44 22.65 1.35
CA ILE A 5 -26.57 22.73 0.16
C ILE A 5 -25.12 22.39 0.54
N ILE A 6 -24.63 22.95 1.66
CA ILE A 6 -23.27 22.66 2.15
C ILE A 6 -23.12 21.17 2.50
N GLY A 7 -24.13 20.58 3.16
CA GLY A 7 -24.12 19.15 3.48
C GLY A 7 -23.98 18.25 2.25
N THR A 8 -24.70 18.56 1.17
CA THR A 8 -24.67 17.75 -0.06
C THR A 8 -23.34 17.79 -0.82
N LEU A 9 -22.62 18.92 -0.76
CA LEU A 9 -21.32 19.08 -1.42
C LEU A 9 -20.15 18.54 -0.57
N ALA A 10 -20.25 18.61 0.76
CA ALA A 10 -19.17 18.22 1.67
C ALA A 10 -18.96 16.70 1.75
N LEU A 11 -20.03 15.91 1.71
CA LEU A 11 -19.97 14.44 1.81
C LEU A 11 -19.11 13.77 0.72
N PRO A 12 -19.29 14.05 -0.59
CA PRO A 12 -18.47 13.41 -1.62
C PRO A 12 -17.00 13.84 -1.56
N MET A 13 -16.70 15.06 -1.09
CA MET A 13 -15.31 15.51 -0.88
C MET A 13 -14.66 14.77 0.28
N LEU A 14 -15.37 14.59 1.40
CA LEU A 14 -14.87 13.86 2.57
C LEU A 14 -14.46 12.42 2.24
N VAL A 15 -15.30 11.70 1.50
CA VAL A 15 -15.00 10.31 1.09
C VAL A 15 -13.72 10.25 0.24
N LYS A 16 -13.54 11.17 -0.70
CA LYS A 16 -12.32 11.24 -1.53
C LYS A 16 -11.07 11.53 -0.69
N THR A 17 -11.16 12.45 0.27
CA THR A 17 -10.04 12.79 1.17
C THR A 17 -9.66 11.62 2.06
N MET A 18 -10.64 10.92 2.62
CA MET A 18 -10.41 9.71 3.43
C MET A 18 -9.72 8.61 2.62
N GLU A 19 -10.15 8.37 1.38
CA GLU A 19 -9.51 7.37 0.52
C GLU A 19 -8.06 7.74 0.17
N LYS A 20 -7.76 9.03 -0.07
CA LYS A 20 -6.38 9.49 -0.23
C LYS A 20 -5.53 9.29 1.03
N ALA A 21 -6.09 9.56 2.21
CA ALA A 21 -5.37 9.34 3.47
C ALA A 21 -5.01 7.88 3.69
N LYS A 22 -5.94 6.95 3.43
CA LYS A 22 -5.69 5.50 3.47
C LYS A 22 -4.62 5.09 2.46
N LEU A 23 -4.63 5.64 1.25
CA LEU A 23 -3.58 5.38 0.24
C LEU A 23 -2.21 5.93 0.65
N GLY A 24 -2.18 7.08 1.33
CA GLY A 24 -0.95 7.63 1.91
C GLY A 24 -0.33 6.72 2.96
N GLU A 25 -1.16 6.12 3.82
CA GLU A 25 -0.73 5.08 4.77
C GLU A 25 -0.16 3.86 4.03
N ALA A 26 -0.85 3.39 2.99
CA ALA A 26 -0.37 2.29 2.16
C ALA A 26 0.98 2.58 1.51
N ALA A 27 1.15 3.77 0.92
CA ALA A 27 2.41 4.21 0.33
C ALA A 27 3.55 4.28 1.35
N SER A 28 3.27 4.71 2.58
CA SER A 28 4.26 4.74 3.67
C SER A 28 4.71 3.33 4.04
N ASN A 29 3.77 2.41 4.26
CA ASN A 29 4.08 1.02 4.60
C ASN A 29 4.82 0.28 3.47
N LEU A 30 4.44 0.53 2.22
CA LEU A 30 5.15 0.00 1.05
C LEU A 30 6.60 0.52 0.97
N ASN A 31 6.86 1.78 1.34
CA ASN A 31 8.22 2.30 1.42
C ASN A 31 9.05 1.70 2.55
N LEU A 32 8.43 1.35 3.68
CA LEU A 32 9.09 0.61 4.76
C LEU A 32 9.52 -0.79 4.28
N ILE A 33 8.61 -1.51 3.62
CA ILE A 33 8.91 -2.82 3.01
C ILE A 33 10.06 -2.70 2.02
N ARG A 34 10.02 -1.72 1.10
CA ARG A 34 11.11 -1.47 0.14
C ARG A 34 12.44 -1.19 0.83
N THR A 35 12.43 -0.49 1.96
CA THR A 35 13.65 -0.20 2.71
C THR A 35 14.20 -1.46 3.38
N GLY A 36 13.32 -2.29 3.95
CA GLY A 36 13.69 -3.61 4.46
C GLY A 36 14.32 -4.49 3.37
N GLU A 37 13.67 -4.58 2.21
CA GLU A 37 14.16 -5.35 1.06
C GLU A 37 15.54 -4.88 0.59
N LYS A 38 15.79 -3.57 0.58
CA LYS A 38 17.11 -3.02 0.25
C LYS A 38 18.18 -3.41 1.27
N ILE A 39 17.85 -3.40 2.55
CA ILE A 39 18.77 -3.82 3.62
C ILE A 39 19.09 -5.31 3.45
N TYR A 40 18.07 -6.14 3.22
CA TYR A 40 18.26 -7.57 3.01
C TYR A 40 19.13 -7.85 1.77
N PHE A 41 18.88 -7.15 0.66
CA PHE A 41 19.70 -7.27 -0.55
C PHE A 41 21.16 -6.88 -0.31
N LEU A 42 21.43 -5.88 0.54
CA LEU A 42 22.81 -5.50 0.89
C LEU A 42 23.52 -6.57 1.73
N GLU A 43 22.78 -7.35 2.50
CA GLU A 43 23.34 -8.40 3.38
C GLU A 43 23.53 -9.73 2.63
N TYR A 44 22.57 -10.12 1.80
CA TYR A 44 22.51 -11.44 1.17
C TYR A 44 22.67 -11.45 -0.35
N GLY A 45 22.64 -10.28 -1.00
CA GLY A 45 22.75 -10.16 -2.46
C GLY A 45 21.51 -10.64 -3.24
N THR A 46 20.39 -10.86 -2.57
CA THR A 46 19.11 -11.29 -3.16
C THR A 46 17.95 -10.59 -2.45
N PHE A 47 16.78 -10.47 -3.09
CA PHE A 47 15.53 -10.07 -2.41
C PHE A 47 14.86 -11.29 -1.78
N VAL A 48 14.09 -11.08 -0.70
CA VAL A 48 13.58 -12.17 0.15
C VAL A 48 12.11 -12.49 -0.09
N MET A 49 11.73 -13.72 0.24
CA MET A 49 10.35 -14.10 0.50
C MET A 49 10.26 -15.15 1.59
N PRO A 50 9.36 -14.99 2.58
CA PRO A 50 8.33 -13.95 2.72
C PRO A 50 8.80 -12.66 3.42
N HIS A 51 7.98 -11.59 3.40
CA HIS A 51 8.28 -10.32 4.08
C HIS A 51 8.54 -10.45 5.59
N THR A 52 8.24 -11.60 6.20
CA THR A 52 8.52 -11.91 7.61
C THR A 52 10.00 -12.12 7.88
N GLU A 53 10.81 -12.33 6.83
CA GLU A 53 12.27 -12.37 6.93
C GLU A 53 12.90 -10.98 6.90
N LEU A 54 12.11 -9.95 6.55
CA LEU A 54 12.53 -8.58 6.70
C LEU A 54 12.44 -8.20 8.19
N ASN A 55 13.49 -7.60 8.72
CA ASN A 55 13.51 -7.06 10.08
C ASN A 55 12.68 -5.77 10.20
N ILE A 56 11.41 -5.82 9.80
CA ILE A 56 10.42 -4.74 9.85
C ILE A 56 9.20 -5.23 10.63
N GLU A 57 8.46 -4.30 11.26
CA GLU A 57 7.16 -4.63 11.84
C GLU A 57 6.21 -5.12 10.74
N ASP A 58 5.60 -6.29 10.92
CA ASP A 58 4.66 -6.84 9.95
C ASP A 58 3.38 -5.99 9.95
N PRO A 59 3.11 -5.21 8.88
CA PRO A 59 1.92 -4.39 8.81
C PRO A 59 0.63 -5.23 8.74
N ASN A 60 0.70 -6.55 8.53
CA ASN A 60 -0.44 -7.46 8.49
C ASN A 60 -0.91 -7.98 9.85
N GLU A 61 -0.06 -7.96 10.89
CA GLU A 61 -0.39 -8.47 12.23
C GLU A 61 -1.50 -7.67 12.93
N GLN A 62 -1.73 -6.43 12.48
CA GLN A 62 -2.85 -5.62 12.98
C GLN A 62 -4.16 -5.99 12.27
N ALA A 63 -5.13 -6.48 13.07
CA ALA A 63 -6.42 -6.97 12.57
C ALA A 63 -7.27 -5.90 11.84
N ASN A 64 -7.12 -4.62 12.19
CA ASN A 64 -7.96 -3.52 11.71
C ASN A 64 -7.30 -2.66 10.61
N ARG A 65 -6.43 -3.25 9.79
CA ARG A 65 -5.77 -2.55 8.68
C ARG A 65 -6.67 -2.50 7.44
N TYR A 66 -6.63 -1.37 6.73
CA TYR A 66 -7.34 -1.20 5.46
C TYR A 66 -6.74 -2.01 4.30
N PHE A 67 -5.48 -2.42 4.44
CA PHE A 67 -4.69 -3.08 3.41
C PHE A 67 -4.00 -4.33 3.96
N GLN A 68 -3.85 -5.32 3.09
CA GLN A 68 -3.00 -6.48 3.26
C GLN A 68 -1.74 -6.28 2.42
N TYR A 69 -0.57 -6.52 3.00
CA TYR A 69 0.71 -6.33 2.33
C TYR A 69 1.31 -7.67 1.95
N SER A 70 1.90 -7.75 0.76
CA SER A 70 2.68 -8.92 0.32
C SER A 70 3.90 -8.47 -0.47
N VAL A 71 4.89 -9.35 -0.59
CA VAL A 71 6.03 -9.18 -1.50
C VAL A 71 6.03 -10.36 -2.45
N ASP A 72 5.99 -10.08 -3.75
CA ASP A 72 6.06 -11.09 -4.80
C ASP A 72 7.43 -11.02 -5.51
N PRO A 73 8.03 -12.17 -5.88
CA PRO A 73 9.27 -12.19 -6.64
C PRO A 73 8.94 -11.85 -8.08
N VAL A 74 9.67 -10.89 -8.64
CA VAL A 74 9.73 -10.77 -10.09
C VAL A 74 10.91 -11.60 -10.59
N THR A 75 12.08 -11.48 -9.93
CA THR A 75 13.29 -12.31 -10.08
C THR A 75 14.16 -12.21 -8.82
N GLY A 76 15.30 -12.92 -8.71
CA GLY A 76 16.24 -12.75 -7.56
C GLY A 76 16.83 -11.32 -7.42
N GLU A 77 16.72 -10.50 -8.46
CA GLU A 77 17.20 -9.11 -8.52
C GLU A 77 16.05 -8.09 -8.59
N ASP A 78 14.80 -8.53 -8.44
CA ASP A 78 13.65 -7.65 -8.52
C ASP A 78 12.44 -8.16 -7.74
N PHE A 79 11.75 -7.24 -7.08
CA PHE A 79 10.60 -7.54 -6.25
C PHE A 79 9.47 -6.56 -6.53
N ARG A 80 8.25 -6.99 -6.23
CA ARG A 80 7.07 -6.13 -6.20
C ARG A 80 6.39 -6.29 -4.86
N ALA A 81 6.31 -5.21 -4.08
CA ALA A 81 5.51 -5.20 -2.87
C ALA A 81 4.11 -4.66 -3.18
N ASN A 82 3.08 -5.29 -2.65
CA ASN A 82 1.68 -5.00 -2.91
C ASN A 82 0.98 -4.60 -1.62
N ALA A 83 0.02 -3.68 -1.72
CA ALA A 83 -0.91 -3.29 -0.68
C ALA A 83 -2.34 -3.45 -1.21
N THR A 84 -2.94 -4.60 -0.90
CA THR A 84 -4.27 -5.02 -1.38
C THR A 84 -5.36 -4.60 -0.40
N ARG A 85 -6.42 -3.94 -0.89
CA ARG A 85 -7.56 -3.55 -0.05
C ARG A 85 -8.27 -4.74 0.56
N ARG A 86 -8.48 -4.68 1.89
CA ARG A 86 -9.23 -5.71 2.64
C ARG A 86 -10.75 -5.47 2.65
N GLU A 87 -11.19 -4.22 2.52
CA GLU A 87 -12.61 -3.85 2.67
C GLU A 87 -13.04 -2.66 1.78
N GLY A 88 -14.36 -2.49 1.64
CA GLY A 88 -14.99 -1.38 0.93
C GLY A 88 -15.19 -1.59 -0.58
N ARG A 89 -15.38 -0.48 -1.31
CA ARG A 89 -15.67 -0.51 -2.76
C ARG A 89 -14.52 -1.07 -3.61
N TYR A 90 -13.30 -0.99 -3.10
CA TYR A 90 -12.08 -1.34 -3.83
C TYR A 90 -11.42 -2.62 -3.31
N VAL A 91 -12.16 -3.49 -2.61
CA VAL A 91 -11.65 -4.80 -2.14
C VAL A 91 -10.93 -5.53 -3.26
N GLY A 92 -9.76 -6.08 -2.95
CA GLY A 92 -8.94 -6.81 -3.91
C GLY A 92 -8.15 -5.95 -4.88
N LYS A 93 -8.39 -4.63 -4.94
CA LYS A 93 -7.51 -3.71 -5.69
C LYS A 93 -6.25 -3.40 -4.89
N ALA A 94 -5.12 -3.35 -5.58
CA ALA A 94 -3.83 -3.16 -4.98
C ALA A 94 -3.12 -1.89 -5.47
N VAL A 95 -2.30 -1.34 -4.57
CA VAL A 95 -1.20 -0.43 -4.89
C VAL A 95 0.10 -1.22 -4.81
N HIS A 96 1.04 -0.91 -5.68
CA HIS A 96 2.29 -1.65 -5.79
C HIS A 96 3.47 -0.70 -5.74
N ILE A 97 4.59 -1.17 -5.19
CA ILE A 97 5.89 -0.50 -5.27
C ILE A 97 6.93 -1.48 -5.79
N ASP A 98 7.81 -0.99 -6.65
CA ASP A 98 8.97 -1.72 -7.14
C ASP A 98 10.27 -1.31 -6.41
N LYS A 99 11.40 -1.94 -6.78
CA LYS A 99 12.72 -1.59 -6.22
C LYS A 99 13.11 -0.13 -6.43
N SER A 100 12.68 0.48 -7.55
CA SER A 100 12.98 1.88 -7.87
C SER A 100 12.23 2.83 -6.92
N GLY A 101 11.11 2.38 -6.37
CA GLY A 101 10.19 3.16 -5.54
C GLY A 101 9.06 3.78 -6.35
N ALA A 102 8.87 3.38 -7.61
CA ALA A 102 7.73 3.79 -8.39
C ALA A 102 6.47 3.13 -7.82
N ILE A 103 5.49 3.96 -7.45
CA ILE A 103 4.21 3.49 -6.95
C ILE A 103 3.22 3.41 -8.12
N THR A 104 2.66 2.23 -8.35
CA THR A 104 1.63 1.96 -9.36
C THR A 104 0.39 1.38 -8.70
N ALA A 105 -0.74 1.33 -9.40
CA ALA A 105 -1.97 0.74 -8.87
C ALA A 105 -2.68 -0.08 -9.97
N ASP A 106 -3.57 -0.97 -9.54
CA ASP A 106 -4.45 -1.70 -10.46
C ASP A 106 -5.31 -0.76 -11.31
N ASP A 107 -5.67 -1.20 -12.51
CA ASP A 107 -6.51 -0.42 -13.41
C ASP A 107 -7.86 -0.02 -12.76
N GLY A 108 -8.22 1.26 -12.92
CA GLY A 108 -9.37 1.89 -12.30
C GLY A 108 -9.22 2.19 -10.79
N TYR A 109 -8.02 2.05 -10.22
CA TYR A 109 -7.74 2.36 -8.82
C TYR A 109 -6.83 3.58 -8.65
N PHE A 110 -6.93 4.25 -7.50
CA PHE A 110 -6.20 5.48 -7.25
C PHE A 110 -4.74 5.19 -6.92
N THR A 111 -3.83 5.86 -7.63
CA THR A 111 -2.44 5.99 -7.18
C THR A 111 -2.34 7.11 -6.15
N PRO A 112 -1.59 6.91 -5.05
CA PRO A 112 -1.31 7.96 -4.06
C PRO A 112 -0.59 9.16 -4.67
#